data_AF-A0A3S1N1V4-F1
#
_entry.id   AF-A0A3S1N1V4-F1
#
_cell.length_a   1.000
_cell.length_b   1.000
_cell.length_c   1.000
_cell.angle_alpha   90.00
_cell.angle_beta   90.00
_cell.angle_gamma   90.00
#
_symmetry.space_group_name_H-M   'P 1'
#
loop_
_entity.id
_entity.type
_entity.pdbx_description
1 polymer ?
#
loop_
_entity_poly.entity_id
_entity_poly.type
_entity_poly.pdbx_seq_one_letter_code
_entity_poly.pdbx_strand_id
1 'polypeptide(L)'
;MSNSDQLKELKTAARNIARARRIKHIGALEVIAQALGHSHWNALTNAEKNGWRPSAEDLATAEALVFAENPLISIGTDPWRAIGHDKFEGELLGHSYRVSTQSDDVRMWGRGWEVTLPEAPLAPARFRVTDRRLKANPIDDTNFRDALLEIASGWRKLVHARIASDWPRRSTVPDSAGRAEHPLSHEVGDIWFCLHCDQSSTGVEVAANLFHCPRCLASPLDIHASRWWQADLAK
;
A
#
# COMPACT_ATOMS: atom_id res chain seq x y z
N MET A 1 14.88 29.16 -4.24
CA MET A 1 14.08 28.20 -5.03
C MET A 1 13.45 28.96 -6.18
N SER A 2 13.53 28.44 -7.40
CA SER A 2 12.89 29.09 -8.55
C SER A 2 11.41 28.67 -8.64
N ASN A 3 10.58 29.46 -9.33
CA ASN A 3 9.15 29.15 -9.54
C ASN A 3 8.92 27.79 -10.22
N SER A 4 9.84 27.38 -11.08
CA SER A 4 9.84 26.04 -11.70
C SER A 4 10.00 24.93 -10.66
N ASP A 5 10.66 25.20 -9.53
CA ASP A 5 10.94 24.19 -8.51
C ASP A 5 9.71 23.92 -7.64
N GLN A 6 8.90 24.93 -7.32
CA GLN A 6 7.66 24.75 -6.54
C GLN A 6 6.60 23.93 -7.31
N LEU A 7 6.44 24.17 -8.61
CA LEU A 7 5.53 23.35 -9.42
C LEU A 7 6.02 21.90 -9.57
N LYS A 8 7.35 21.69 -9.58
CA LYS A 8 7.94 20.34 -9.54
C LYS A 8 7.68 19.65 -8.20
N GLU A 9 7.66 20.38 -7.09
CA GLU A 9 7.29 19.85 -5.77
C GLU A 9 5.83 19.38 -5.76
N LEU A 10 4.88 20.19 -6.25
CA LEU A 10 3.48 19.75 -6.38
C LEU A 10 3.34 18.49 -7.25
N LYS A 11 4.05 18.42 -8.38
CA LYS A 11 4.08 17.21 -9.23
C LYS A 11 4.71 16.01 -8.52
N THR A 12 5.67 16.23 -7.63
CA THR A 12 6.31 15.18 -6.85
C THR A 12 5.36 14.67 -5.77
N ALA A 13 4.65 15.56 -5.09
CA ALA A 13 3.57 15.20 -4.17
C ALA A 13 2.48 14.38 -4.86
N ALA A 14 2.01 14.81 -6.05
CA ALA A 14 1.02 14.05 -6.82
C ALA A 14 1.52 12.66 -7.21
N ARG A 15 2.80 12.53 -7.58
CA ARG A 15 3.41 11.23 -7.88
C ARG A 15 3.41 10.30 -6.67
N ASN A 16 3.72 10.83 -5.49
CA ASN A 16 3.73 10.08 -4.24
C ASN A 16 2.32 9.62 -3.87
N ILE A 17 1.32 10.50 -3.95
CA ILE A 17 -0.10 10.15 -3.76
C ILE A 17 -0.54 9.08 -4.77
N ALA A 18 -0.16 9.24 -6.05
CA ALA A 18 -0.51 8.29 -7.10
C ALA A 18 0.04 6.88 -6.83
N ARG A 19 1.25 6.79 -6.27
CA ARG A 19 1.87 5.52 -5.87
C ARG A 19 1.15 4.93 -4.65
N ALA A 20 1.00 5.71 -3.58
CA ALA A 20 0.33 5.30 -2.35
C ALA A 20 -1.07 4.75 -2.60
N ARG A 21 -1.88 5.45 -3.40
CA ARG A 21 -3.24 5.05 -3.77
C ARG A 21 -3.31 4.03 -4.92
N ARG A 22 -2.19 3.70 -5.56
CA ARG A 22 -2.12 2.87 -6.78
C ARG A 22 -3.06 3.38 -7.90
N ILE A 23 -3.05 4.68 -8.16
CA ILE A 23 -3.87 5.33 -9.20
C ILE A 23 -3.02 6.01 -10.28
N LYS A 24 -3.63 6.35 -11.42
CA LYS A 24 -2.94 7.11 -12.47
C LYS A 24 -2.51 8.49 -11.94
N HIS A 25 -1.33 8.97 -12.37
CA HIS A 25 -0.77 10.24 -11.92
C HIS A 25 -1.71 11.43 -12.12
N ILE A 26 -2.47 11.45 -13.23
CA ILE A 26 -3.46 12.50 -13.47
C ILE A 26 -4.50 12.60 -12.36
N GLY A 27 -5.00 11.48 -11.83
CA GLY A 27 -5.97 11.50 -10.74
C GLY A 27 -5.41 12.11 -9.44
N ALA A 28 -4.12 11.92 -9.17
CA ALA A 28 -3.46 12.55 -8.03
C ALA A 28 -3.15 14.04 -8.25
N LEU A 29 -2.90 14.45 -9.49
CA LEU A 29 -2.79 15.87 -9.84
C LEU A 29 -4.11 16.61 -9.62
N GLU A 30 -5.25 15.97 -9.91
CA GLU A 30 -6.57 16.54 -9.61
C GLU A 30 -6.79 16.73 -8.11
N VAL A 31 -6.37 15.78 -7.29
CA VAL A 31 -6.45 15.88 -5.81
C VAL A 31 -5.69 17.09 -5.29
N ILE A 32 -4.45 17.31 -5.77
CA ILE A 32 -3.67 18.49 -5.38
C ILE A 32 -4.34 19.77 -5.86
N ALA A 33 -4.77 19.83 -7.12
CA ALA A 33 -5.40 21.03 -7.65
C ALA A 33 -6.63 21.43 -6.82
N GLN A 34 -7.50 20.48 -6.49
CA GLN A 34 -8.70 20.70 -5.70
C GLN A 34 -8.39 21.15 -4.28
N ALA A 35 -7.38 20.55 -3.64
CA ALA A 35 -6.95 20.96 -2.30
C ALA A 35 -6.40 22.40 -2.25
N LEU A 36 -5.82 22.88 -3.35
CA LEU A 36 -5.34 24.25 -3.50
C LEU A 36 -6.40 25.21 -4.07
N GLY A 37 -7.67 24.80 -4.11
CA GLY A 37 -8.79 25.66 -4.54
C GLY A 37 -8.96 25.78 -6.06
N HIS A 38 -8.30 24.95 -6.86
CA HIS A 38 -8.48 24.90 -8.32
C HIS A 38 -9.41 23.75 -8.72
N SER A 39 -10.27 23.97 -9.72
CA SER A 39 -11.25 22.96 -10.17
C SER A 39 -10.60 21.67 -10.69
N HIS A 40 -9.47 21.79 -11.38
CA HIS A 40 -8.69 20.68 -11.93
C HIS A 40 -7.24 21.10 -12.21
N TRP A 41 -6.34 20.13 -12.46
CA TRP A 41 -4.91 20.38 -12.65
C TRP A 41 -4.62 21.40 -13.77
N ASN A 42 -5.35 21.32 -14.89
CA ASN A 42 -5.16 22.30 -15.99
C ASN A 42 -5.47 23.74 -15.55
N ALA A 43 -6.45 23.96 -14.65
CA ALA A 43 -6.80 25.29 -14.15
C ALA A 43 -5.67 25.84 -13.27
N LEU A 44 -5.08 25.00 -12.43
CA LEU A 44 -3.89 25.35 -11.64
C LEU A 44 -2.72 25.74 -12.56
N THR A 45 -2.42 24.95 -13.59
CA THR A 45 -1.32 25.29 -14.52
C THR A 45 -1.60 26.56 -15.34
N ASN A 46 -2.86 26.86 -15.66
CA ASN A 46 -3.23 28.12 -16.32
C ASN A 46 -3.11 29.31 -15.36
N ALA A 47 -3.49 29.14 -14.09
CA ALA A 47 -3.27 30.15 -13.07
C ALA A 47 -1.76 30.43 -12.91
N GLU A 48 -0.92 29.39 -12.92
CA GLU A 48 0.54 29.55 -12.87
C GLU A 48 1.08 30.33 -14.07
N LYS A 49 0.62 30.01 -15.29
CA LYS A 49 0.96 30.81 -16.48
C LYS A 49 0.53 32.28 -16.35
N ASN A 50 -0.58 32.53 -15.63
CA ASN A 50 -1.13 33.87 -15.37
C ASN A 50 -0.54 34.55 -14.12
N GLY A 51 0.56 34.03 -13.56
CA GLY A 51 1.30 34.69 -12.48
C GLY A 51 0.98 34.18 -11.06
N TRP A 52 0.00 33.28 -10.88
CA TRP A 52 -0.18 32.60 -9.60
C TRP A 52 1.04 31.74 -9.28
N ARG A 53 1.44 31.66 -8.02
CA ARG A 53 2.57 30.81 -7.59
C ARG A 53 2.17 30.08 -6.30
N PRO A 54 2.58 28.81 -6.13
CA PRO A 54 2.37 28.12 -4.86
C PRO A 54 3.04 28.89 -3.72
N SER A 55 2.26 29.20 -2.70
CA SER A 55 2.75 29.72 -1.43
C SER A 55 3.38 28.60 -0.59
N ALA A 56 4.03 28.97 0.51
CA ALA A 56 4.51 27.98 1.49
C ALA A 56 3.35 27.16 2.09
N GLU A 57 2.17 27.77 2.25
CA GLU A 57 0.96 27.09 2.75
C GLU A 57 0.42 26.08 1.74
N ASP A 58 0.47 26.40 0.44
CA ASP A 58 0.07 25.46 -0.63
C ASP A 58 0.99 24.24 -0.65
N LEU A 59 2.31 24.46 -0.49
CA LEU A 59 3.29 23.36 -0.43
C LEU A 59 3.09 22.51 0.82
N ALA A 60 2.85 23.13 1.98
CA ALA A 60 2.54 22.42 3.23
C ALA A 60 1.23 21.61 3.12
N THR A 61 0.23 22.14 2.41
CA THR A 61 -1.03 21.41 2.14
C THR A 61 -0.76 20.18 1.28
N ALA A 62 0.04 20.31 0.21
CA ALA A 62 0.41 19.17 -0.63
C ALA A 62 1.23 18.11 0.14
N GLU A 63 2.14 18.53 1.01
CA GLU A 63 2.91 17.65 1.89
C GLU A 63 2.00 16.92 2.89
N ALA A 64 1.06 17.63 3.52
CA ALA A 64 0.09 17.04 4.44
C ALA A 64 -0.78 15.98 3.75
N LEU A 65 -1.17 16.19 2.49
CA LEU A 65 -1.88 15.17 1.69
C LEU A 65 -1.02 13.93 1.45
N VAL A 66 0.26 14.11 1.07
CA VAL A 66 1.18 12.98 0.91
C VAL A 66 1.31 12.19 2.20
N PHE A 67 1.49 12.88 3.33
CA PHE A 67 1.61 12.28 4.65
C PHE A 67 0.33 11.55 5.08
N ALA A 68 -0.84 12.10 4.79
CA ALA A 68 -2.12 11.45 5.08
C ALA A 68 -2.29 10.12 4.30
N GLU A 69 -1.82 10.08 3.05
CA GLU A 69 -1.93 8.89 2.19
C GLU A 69 -0.89 7.82 2.50
N ASN A 70 0.33 8.24 2.80
CA ASN A 70 1.40 7.33 3.16
C ASN A 70 2.26 7.97 4.25
N PRO A 71 1.84 7.85 5.52
CA PRO A 71 2.63 8.35 6.65
C PRO A 71 3.96 7.60 6.82
N LEU A 72 4.15 6.50 6.07
CA LEU A 72 5.36 5.68 6.08
C LEU A 72 6.36 6.06 4.98
N ILE A 73 6.07 7.05 4.12
CA ILE A 73 6.84 7.36 2.90
C ILE A 73 8.23 7.97 3.13
N SER A 74 8.48 8.53 4.32
CA SER A 74 9.69 9.32 4.62
C SER A 74 10.53 8.75 5.76
N ILE A 75 10.29 7.50 6.16
CA ILE A 75 10.93 6.93 7.34
C ILE A 75 12.11 6.05 6.91
N GLY A 76 13.29 6.65 6.81
CA GLY A 76 14.58 5.92 6.84
C GLY A 76 14.89 5.31 8.22
N THR A 77 13.96 5.46 9.14
CA THR A 77 13.93 4.88 10.48
C THR A 77 12.64 4.11 10.65
N ASP A 78 12.55 3.47 11.79
CA ASP A 78 11.44 2.65 12.21
C ASP A 78 10.04 3.33 12.04
N PRO A 79 9.10 2.74 11.27
CA PRO A 79 7.68 3.14 11.19
C PRO A 79 7.06 3.52 12.54
N TRP A 80 7.50 2.84 13.60
CA TRP A 80 7.05 3.03 14.98
C TRP A 80 7.30 4.45 15.51
N ARG A 81 8.31 5.17 15.01
CA ARG A 81 8.65 6.53 15.50
C ARG A 81 7.91 7.66 14.82
N ALA A 82 7.47 7.51 13.57
CA ALA A 82 6.89 8.63 12.81
C ALA A 82 5.40 8.85 13.10
N ILE A 83 4.67 7.78 13.46
CA ILE A 83 3.22 7.85 13.67
C ILE A 83 2.88 8.10 15.15
N GLY A 84 3.80 7.84 16.09
CA GLY A 84 3.59 7.97 17.54
C GLY A 84 3.08 6.67 18.17
N HIS A 85 3.57 6.35 19.39
CA HIS A 85 3.23 5.10 20.09
C HIS A 85 1.72 4.96 20.39
N ASP A 86 1.04 6.08 20.60
CA ASP A 86 -0.40 6.19 20.88
C ASP A 86 -1.29 5.72 19.73
N LYS A 87 -0.76 5.69 18.50
CA LYS A 87 -1.52 5.18 17.34
C LYS A 87 -1.52 3.65 17.28
N PHE A 88 -0.58 2.99 17.95
CA PHE A 88 -0.45 1.54 17.90
C PHE A 88 -1.20 0.81 19.01
N GLU A 89 -1.82 1.56 19.92
CA GLU A 89 -2.66 1.01 20.97
C GLU A 89 -4.03 1.67 20.92
N GLY A 90 -5.04 1.02 21.47
CA GLY A 90 -6.37 1.59 21.52
C GLY A 90 -7.34 0.70 22.26
N GLU A 91 -8.61 1.06 22.20
CA GLU A 91 -9.70 0.28 22.76
C GLU A 91 -10.70 -0.09 21.66
N LEU A 92 -11.12 -1.34 21.64
CA LEU A 92 -12.12 -1.88 20.73
C LEU A 92 -13.20 -2.57 21.57
N LEU A 93 -14.41 -2.01 21.59
CA LEU A 93 -15.56 -2.58 22.30
C LEU A 93 -15.23 -2.95 23.77
N GLY A 94 -14.51 -2.07 24.49
CA GLY A 94 -14.12 -2.31 25.88
C GLY A 94 -12.85 -3.17 26.05
N HIS A 95 -12.17 -3.56 24.97
CA HIS A 95 -10.95 -4.35 25.01
C HIS A 95 -9.76 -3.57 24.46
N SER A 96 -8.72 -3.42 25.28
CA SER A 96 -7.46 -2.84 24.81
C SER A 96 -6.80 -3.71 23.76
N TYR A 97 -6.23 -3.08 22.73
CA TYR A 97 -5.46 -3.75 21.70
C TYR A 97 -4.12 -3.05 21.47
N ARG A 98 -3.21 -3.78 20.81
CA ARG A 98 -1.98 -3.28 20.19
C ARG A 98 -1.92 -3.71 18.74
N VAL A 99 -1.22 -2.96 17.91
CA VAL A 99 -0.95 -3.29 16.50
C VAL A 99 0.53 -3.14 16.19
N SER A 100 1.02 -4.01 15.31
CA SER A 100 2.40 -4.04 14.82
C SER A 100 2.46 -4.49 13.37
N THR A 101 3.61 -4.28 12.77
CA THR A 101 3.98 -4.97 11.53
C THR A 101 5.11 -5.95 11.81
N GLN A 102 5.07 -7.13 11.18
CA GLN A 102 6.15 -8.09 11.19
C GLN A 102 6.31 -8.64 9.78
N SER A 103 7.43 -8.34 9.12
CA SER A 103 7.63 -8.69 7.70
C SER A 103 6.45 -8.24 6.83
N ASP A 104 5.96 -7.01 7.08
CA ASP A 104 4.82 -6.39 6.40
C ASP A 104 3.44 -7.04 6.59
N ASP A 105 3.36 -8.14 7.34
CA ASP A 105 2.10 -8.62 7.91
C ASP A 105 1.66 -7.68 9.04
N VAL A 106 0.39 -7.30 9.04
CA VAL A 106 -0.22 -6.54 10.14
C VAL A 106 -0.66 -7.51 11.21
N ARG A 107 -0.16 -7.32 12.43
CA ARG A 107 -0.57 -8.09 13.61
C ARG A 107 -1.27 -7.17 14.58
N MET A 108 -2.46 -7.53 15.01
CA MET A 108 -3.20 -6.82 16.04
C MET A 108 -3.59 -7.81 17.13
N TRP A 109 -3.34 -7.48 18.38
CA TRP A 109 -3.55 -8.41 19.49
C TRP A 109 -4.04 -7.70 20.74
N GLY A 110 -4.68 -8.47 21.61
CA GLY A 110 -5.14 -8.01 22.92
C GLY A 110 -5.11 -9.18 23.90
N ARG A 111 -5.85 -9.04 25.00
CA ARG A 111 -5.91 -10.10 26.01
C ARG A 111 -6.57 -11.37 25.45
N GLY A 112 -5.75 -12.39 25.21
CA GLY A 112 -6.21 -13.72 24.83
C GLY A 112 -6.49 -13.91 23.34
N TRP A 113 -6.31 -12.89 22.50
CA TRP A 113 -6.56 -12.99 21.06
C TRP A 113 -5.49 -12.28 20.23
N GLU A 114 -5.41 -12.70 18.98
CA GLU A 114 -4.58 -12.09 17.95
C GLU A 114 -5.26 -12.26 16.59
N VAL A 115 -5.12 -11.25 15.74
CA VAL A 115 -5.35 -11.35 14.31
C VAL A 115 -4.05 -11.04 13.57
N THR A 116 -3.81 -11.73 12.46
CA THR A 116 -2.79 -11.39 11.48
C THR A 116 -3.45 -11.18 10.12
N LEU A 117 -3.23 -10.03 9.50
CA LEU A 117 -3.56 -9.77 8.10
C LEU A 117 -2.27 -9.85 7.31
N PRO A 118 -2.10 -10.89 6.46
CA PRO A 118 -0.88 -11.00 5.68
C PRO A 118 -0.72 -9.86 4.68
N GLU A 119 0.52 -9.57 4.31
CA GLU A 119 0.88 -8.54 3.31
C GLU A 119 0.12 -8.77 2.00
N ALA A 120 0.06 -10.00 1.50
CA ALA A 120 -0.62 -10.35 0.26
C ALA A 120 -2.13 -9.97 0.32
N PRO A 121 -2.63 -9.08 -0.57
CA PRO A 121 -4.03 -8.63 -0.58
C PRO A 121 -5.08 -9.75 -0.57
N LEU A 122 -4.83 -10.84 -1.32
CA LEU A 122 -5.73 -11.99 -1.43
C LEU A 122 -5.60 -12.99 -0.27
N ALA A 123 -4.62 -12.82 0.62
CA ALA A 123 -4.49 -13.69 1.78
C ALA A 123 -5.58 -13.37 2.82
N PRO A 124 -6.27 -14.40 3.35
CA PRO A 124 -7.30 -14.20 4.37
C PRO A 124 -6.67 -13.80 5.71
N ALA A 125 -7.44 -13.07 6.51
CA ALA A 125 -7.08 -12.80 7.90
C ALA A 125 -7.00 -14.12 8.70
N ARG A 126 -6.05 -14.17 9.63
CA ARG A 126 -5.80 -15.34 10.50
C ARG A 126 -6.07 -14.96 11.94
N PHE A 127 -7.10 -15.55 12.52
CA PHE A 127 -7.47 -15.34 13.92
C PHE A 127 -6.86 -16.42 14.81
N ARG A 128 -6.41 -16.04 16.00
CA ARG A 128 -5.83 -16.97 16.99
C ARG A 128 -6.31 -16.62 18.39
N VAL A 129 -6.67 -17.65 19.15
CA VAL A 129 -6.81 -17.58 20.61
C VAL A 129 -5.44 -17.79 21.22
N THR A 130 -4.90 -16.76 21.87
CA THR A 130 -3.56 -16.76 22.49
C THR A 130 -3.59 -17.16 23.96
N ASP A 131 -4.74 -17.04 24.62
CA ASP A 131 -4.95 -17.56 25.98
C ASP A 131 -6.25 -18.39 26.04
N ARG A 132 -6.10 -19.71 26.07
CA ARG A 132 -7.22 -20.66 26.15
C ARG A 132 -7.87 -20.71 27.54
N ARG A 133 -7.28 -20.08 28.56
CA ARG A 133 -7.85 -20.01 29.91
C ARG A 133 -8.96 -18.95 29.99
N LEU A 134 -8.98 -18.00 29.06
CA LEU A 134 -10.02 -17.00 28.93
C LEU A 134 -11.28 -17.65 28.33
N LYS A 135 -12.26 -17.96 29.18
CA LYS A 135 -13.49 -18.67 28.79
C LYS A 135 -14.39 -17.88 27.83
N ALA A 136 -14.40 -16.56 27.94
CA ALA A 136 -15.16 -15.65 27.09
C ALA A 136 -14.16 -14.77 26.33
N ASN A 137 -13.70 -15.28 25.19
CA ASN A 137 -12.75 -14.56 24.36
C ASN A 137 -13.51 -13.64 23.39
N PRO A 138 -13.17 -12.34 23.31
CA PRO A 138 -13.87 -11.44 22.38
C PRO A 138 -13.70 -11.87 20.92
N ILE A 139 -12.64 -12.61 20.58
CA ILE A 139 -12.45 -13.11 19.22
C ILE A 139 -13.45 -14.19 18.81
N ASP A 140 -14.29 -14.71 19.72
CA ASP A 140 -15.38 -15.62 19.36
C ASP A 140 -16.64 -14.87 18.90
N ASP A 141 -16.73 -13.56 19.18
CA ASP A 141 -17.82 -12.70 18.75
C ASP A 141 -17.60 -12.15 17.33
N THR A 142 -18.66 -12.16 16.51
CA THR A 142 -18.56 -11.73 15.10
C THR A 142 -18.45 -10.21 14.98
N ASN A 143 -19.19 -9.44 15.79
CA ASN A 143 -19.12 -7.98 15.75
C ASN A 143 -17.73 -7.48 16.15
N PHE A 144 -17.12 -8.15 17.14
CA PHE A 144 -15.74 -7.88 17.53
C PHE A 144 -14.77 -8.18 16.39
N ARG A 145 -14.91 -9.32 15.70
CA ARG A 145 -14.07 -9.64 14.54
C ARG A 145 -14.19 -8.61 13.42
N ASP A 146 -15.40 -8.18 13.11
CA ASP A 146 -15.65 -7.22 12.02
C ASP A 146 -15.02 -5.85 12.33
N ALA A 147 -15.25 -5.34 13.54
CA ALA A 147 -14.68 -4.07 13.98
C ALA A 147 -13.14 -4.13 14.09
N LEU A 148 -12.60 -5.26 14.52
CA LEU A 148 -11.16 -5.53 14.53
C LEU A 148 -10.58 -5.56 13.10
N LEU A 149 -11.28 -6.18 12.15
CA LEU A 149 -10.86 -6.25 10.76
C LEU A 149 -10.85 -4.88 10.08
N GLU A 150 -11.77 -3.99 10.45
CA GLU A 150 -11.78 -2.61 9.96
C GLU A 150 -10.50 -1.86 10.34
N ILE A 151 -10.12 -1.90 11.62
CA ILE A 151 -8.90 -1.27 12.14
C ILE A 151 -7.66 -1.90 11.50
N ALA A 152 -7.55 -3.23 11.52
CA ALA A 152 -6.40 -3.93 10.96
C ALA A 152 -6.27 -3.71 9.44
N SER A 153 -7.39 -3.60 8.72
CA SER A 153 -7.39 -3.28 7.28
C SER A 153 -6.93 -1.85 7.01
N GLY A 154 -7.25 -0.90 7.90
CA GLY A 154 -6.69 0.45 7.85
C GLY A 154 -5.17 0.43 7.91
N TRP A 155 -4.60 -0.29 8.87
CA TRP A 155 -3.15 -0.49 8.97
C TRP A 155 -2.55 -1.19 7.75
N ARG A 156 -3.22 -2.23 7.24
CA ARG A 156 -2.74 -2.95 6.04
C ARG A 156 -2.70 -2.02 4.83
N LYS A 157 -3.66 -1.11 4.67
CA LYS A 157 -3.63 -0.10 3.60
C LYS A 157 -2.40 0.80 3.69
N LEU A 158 -1.97 1.19 4.89
CA LEU A 158 -0.75 2.01 5.07
C LEU A 158 0.51 1.24 4.69
N VAL A 159 0.63 -0.02 5.11
CA VAL A 159 1.74 -0.91 4.70
C VAL A 159 1.78 -1.05 3.17
N HIS A 160 0.62 -1.28 2.57
CA HIS A 160 0.40 -1.39 1.14
C HIS A 160 0.76 -0.12 0.36
N ALA A 161 0.52 1.05 0.93
CA ALA A 161 0.88 2.34 0.35
C ALA A 161 2.41 2.56 0.41
N ARG A 162 3.06 2.16 1.50
CA ARG A 162 4.52 2.15 1.65
C ARG A 162 5.18 1.29 0.58
N ILE A 163 4.81 0.02 0.50
CA ILE A 163 5.31 -0.94 -0.51
C ILE A 163 5.13 -0.37 -1.92
N ALA A 164 3.94 0.15 -2.24
CA ALA A 164 3.66 0.73 -3.55
C ALA A 164 4.48 2.00 -3.86
N SER A 165 4.96 2.71 -2.83
CA SER A 165 5.80 3.90 -2.97
C SER A 165 7.25 3.53 -3.27
N ASP A 166 7.73 2.43 -2.67
CA ASP A 166 9.09 1.88 -2.84
C ASP A 166 9.24 1.17 -4.19
N TRP A 167 8.20 0.49 -4.66
CA TRP A 167 8.24 -0.30 -5.89
C TRP A 167 8.15 0.54 -7.16
N PRO A 168 8.63 0.02 -8.31
CA PRO A 168 8.32 0.59 -9.61
C PRO A 168 6.82 0.79 -9.80
N ARG A 169 6.44 1.89 -10.45
CA ARG A 169 5.04 2.24 -10.65
C ARG A 169 4.27 1.11 -11.35
N ARG A 170 4.89 0.43 -12.32
CA ARG A 170 4.29 -0.66 -13.08
C ARG A 170 4.15 -1.96 -12.30
N SER A 171 4.75 -2.08 -11.11
CA SER A 171 4.54 -3.24 -10.24
C SER A 171 3.16 -3.24 -9.58
N THR A 172 2.55 -2.07 -9.41
CA THR A 172 1.26 -1.92 -8.71
C THR A 172 0.14 -1.37 -9.58
N VAL A 173 0.44 -0.72 -10.71
CA VAL A 173 -0.53 -0.52 -11.79
C VAL A 173 0.11 -0.83 -13.13
N PRO A 174 -0.33 -1.91 -13.79
CA PRO A 174 0.11 -2.26 -15.13
C PRO A 174 -0.13 -1.14 -16.14
N ASP A 175 0.58 -1.21 -17.27
CA ASP A 175 0.33 -0.31 -18.38
C ASP A 175 -0.99 -0.62 -19.12
N SER A 176 -1.32 0.16 -20.15
CA SER A 176 -2.54 -0.02 -20.93
C SER A 176 -2.62 -1.35 -21.69
N ALA A 177 -1.50 -2.05 -21.85
CA ALA A 177 -1.44 -3.39 -22.44
C ALA A 177 -1.50 -4.50 -21.38
N GLY A 178 -1.68 -4.15 -20.09
CA GLY A 178 -1.72 -5.11 -18.99
C GLY A 178 -0.34 -5.60 -18.54
N ARG A 179 0.75 -5.00 -19.02
CA ARG A 179 2.11 -5.38 -18.62
C ARG A 179 2.45 -4.80 -17.27
N ALA A 180 2.87 -5.66 -16.36
CA ALA A 180 3.40 -5.28 -15.06
C ALA A 180 4.94 -5.38 -15.06
N GLU A 181 5.59 -4.69 -14.14
CA GLU A 181 7.04 -4.75 -13.92
C GLU A 181 7.31 -5.47 -12.60
N HIS A 182 8.18 -6.49 -12.60
CA HIS A 182 8.54 -7.21 -11.38
C HIS A 182 9.23 -6.26 -10.39
N PRO A 183 8.82 -6.22 -9.11
CA PRO A 183 9.37 -5.26 -8.15
C PRO A 183 10.83 -5.51 -7.79
N LEU A 184 11.35 -6.73 -7.98
CA LEU A 184 12.72 -7.11 -7.59
C LEU A 184 13.67 -7.27 -8.78
N SER A 185 13.18 -7.76 -9.92
CA SER A 185 14.01 -8.07 -11.10
C SER A 185 13.85 -7.06 -12.22
N HIS A 186 12.86 -6.17 -12.12
CA HIS A 186 12.51 -5.19 -13.16
C HIS A 186 12.15 -5.77 -14.53
N GLU A 187 11.92 -7.09 -14.61
CA GLU A 187 11.37 -7.72 -15.81
C GLU A 187 9.96 -7.17 -16.07
N VAL A 188 9.58 -7.06 -17.35
CA VAL A 188 8.26 -6.56 -17.76
C VAL A 188 7.53 -7.65 -18.53
N GLY A 189 6.33 -7.98 -18.09
CA GLY A 189 5.52 -9.04 -18.67
C GLY A 189 4.02 -8.82 -18.46
N ASP A 190 3.23 -9.26 -19.43
CA ASP A 190 1.77 -9.41 -19.33
C ASP A 190 1.35 -10.76 -18.75
N ILE A 191 2.26 -11.74 -18.73
CA ILE A 191 2.09 -13.06 -18.11
C ILE A 191 3.25 -13.36 -17.17
N TRP A 192 2.91 -13.94 -16.02
CA TRP A 192 3.82 -14.30 -14.94
C TRP A 192 3.57 -15.74 -14.50
N PHE A 193 4.60 -16.43 -14.05
CA PHE A 193 4.54 -17.84 -13.67
C PHE A 193 5.00 -18.01 -12.22
N CYS A 194 4.26 -18.82 -11.47
CA CYS A 194 4.59 -19.15 -10.08
C CYS A 194 5.43 -20.43 -10.02
N LEU A 195 6.59 -20.36 -9.37
CA LEU A 195 7.47 -21.50 -9.13
C LEU A 195 6.83 -22.62 -8.28
N HIS A 196 5.89 -22.26 -7.39
CA HIS A 196 5.32 -23.20 -6.41
C HIS A 196 4.16 -24.03 -6.93
N CYS A 197 3.36 -23.47 -7.85
CA CYS A 197 2.14 -24.12 -8.34
C CYS A 197 2.07 -24.24 -9.87
N ASP A 198 3.11 -23.79 -10.57
CA ASP A 198 3.26 -23.80 -12.03
C ASP A 198 2.16 -23.05 -12.82
N GLN A 199 1.20 -22.44 -12.12
CA GLN A 199 0.14 -21.65 -12.72
C GLN A 199 0.68 -20.33 -13.27
N SER A 200 0.07 -19.88 -14.36
CA SER A 200 0.27 -18.54 -14.89
C SER A 200 -0.73 -17.55 -14.31
N SER A 201 -0.38 -16.28 -14.28
CA SER A 201 -1.25 -15.16 -13.93
C SER A 201 -0.93 -13.97 -14.82
N THR A 202 -1.93 -13.16 -15.09
CA THR A 202 -1.74 -11.91 -15.84
C THR A 202 -0.97 -10.88 -15.02
N GLY A 203 -0.34 -9.91 -15.69
CA GLY A 203 0.29 -8.75 -15.05
C GLY A 203 -0.69 -7.99 -14.15
N VAL A 204 -1.97 -7.93 -14.54
CA VAL A 204 -3.06 -7.33 -13.73
C VAL A 204 -3.31 -8.10 -12.45
N GLU A 205 -3.42 -9.43 -12.51
CA GLU A 205 -3.67 -10.26 -11.34
C GLU A 205 -2.51 -10.19 -10.32
N VAL A 206 -1.25 -10.30 -10.79
CA VAL A 206 -0.09 -10.22 -9.88
C VAL A 206 0.07 -8.82 -9.30
N ALA A 207 -0.11 -7.76 -10.09
CA ALA A 207 0.00 -6.39 -9.58
C ALA A 207 -1.09 -6.07 -8.52
N ALA A 208 -2.32 -6.57 -8.73
CA ALA A 208 -3.41 -6.42 -7.76
C ALA A 208 -3.10 -7.11 -6.42
N ASN A 209 -2.31 -8.19 -6.44
CA ASN A 209 -1.94 -8.98 -5.27
C ASN A 209 -0.51 -8.70 -4.77
N LEU A 210 0.04 -7.50 -5.02
CA LEU A 210 1.41 -7.13 -4.62
C LEU A 210 2.45 -8.19 -5.05
N PHE A 211 2.38 -8.60 -6.31
CA PHE A 211 3.22 -9.62 -6.93
C PHE A 211 3.25 -10.98 -6.24
N HIS A 212 2.33 -11.26 -5.31
CA HIS A 212 2.13 -12.61 -4.79
C HIS A 212 1.30 -13.45 -5.77
N CYS A 213 1.55 -14.75 -5.82
CA CYS A 213 0.76 -15.67 -6.65
C CYS A 213 -0.74 -15.58 -6.28
N PRO A 214 -1.64 -15.27 -7.23
CA PRO A 214 -3.08 -15.22 -6.98
C PRO A 214 -3.74 -16.57 -6.63
N ARG A 215 -2.99 -17.68 -6.71
CA ARG A 215 -3.50 -19.04 -6.49
C ARG A 215 -2.98 -19.64 -5.18
N CYS A 216 -1.68 -19.60 -4.95
CA CYS A 216 -1.05 -20.20 -3.77
C CYS A 216 -0.40 -19.19 -2.81
N LEU A 217 -0.48 -17.89 -3.11
CA LEU A 217 0.09 -16.81 -2.30
C LEU A 217 1.62 -16.88 -2.15
N ALA A 218 2.32 -17.57 -3.05
CA ALA A 218 3.78 -17.56 -3.11
C ALA A 218 4.29 -16.11 -3.24
N SER A 219 5.45 -15.87 -2.65
CA SER A 219 6.05 -14.53 -2.54
C SER A 219 6.49 -13.99 -3.90
N PRO A 220 6.69 -12.67 -4.05
CA PRO A 220 7.26 -12.09 -5.27
C PRO A 220 8.60 -12.73 -5.69
N LEU A 221 9.38 -13.29 -4.76
CA LEU A 221 10.64 -13.97 -5.10
C LEU A 221 10.44 -15.19 -6.01
N ASP A 222 9.23 -15.75 -5.99
CA ASP A 222 8.87 -16.99 -6.67
C ASP A 222 8.01 -16.77 -7.92
N ILE A 223 7.84 -15.51 -8.34
CA ILE A 223 7.07 -15.13 -9.52
C ILE A 223 8.04 -14.67 -10.62
N HIS A 224 7.94 -15.28 -11.79
CA HIS A 224 8.92 -15.10 -12.87
C HIS A 224 8.26 -14.85 -14.21
N ALA A 225 8.93 -14.10 -15.11
CA ALA A 225 8.46 -13.86 -16.47
C ALA A 225 8.61 -15.10 -17.39
N SER A 226 9.36 -16.11 -16.97
CA SER A 226 9.54 -17.38 -17.70
C SER A 226 9.66 -18.58 -16.75
N ARG A 227 9.37 -19.78 -17.25
CA ARG A 227 9.43 -21.05 -16.50
C ARG A 227 10.78 -21.77 -16.63
N TRP A 228 11.88 -21.08 -16.30
CA TRP A 228 13.24 -21.64 -16.47
C TRP A 228 13.46 -22.95 -15.67
N TRP A 229 12.75 -23.17 -14.56
CA TRP A 229 12.81 -24.40 -13.75
C TRP A 229 12.20 -25.62 -14.42
N GLN A 230 11.40 -25.45 -15.47
CA GLN A 230 10.81 -26.55 -16.24
C GLN A 230 11.65 -26.93 -17.46
N ALA A 231 12.68 -26.14 -17.81
CA ALA A 231 13.54 -26.42 -18.96
C ALA A 231 14.35 -27.71 -18.80
N ASP A 232 14.58 -28.17 -17.56
CA ASP A 232 15.31 -29.39 -17.26
C ASP A 232 14.45 -30.67 -17.26
N LEU A 233 13.12 -30.57 -17.40
CA LEU A 233 12.22 -31.74 -17.49
C LEU A 233 12.08 -32.28 -18.93
N ALA A 234 12.73 -31.65 -19.91
CA ALA A 234 12.67 -32.00 -21.33
C ALA A 234 13.97 -32.65 -21.85
N LYS A 235 14.83 -33.17 -20.97
CA LYS A 235 16.01 -34.00 -21.30
C LYS A 235 15.86 -35.37 -20.66
#